data_AF-A0A7R8WZK5-F1
#
_entry.id   AF-A0A7R8WZK5-F1
#
_cell.length_a   1.000
_cell.length_b   1.000
_cell.length_c   1.000
_cell.angle_alpha   90.00
_cell.angle_beta   90.00
_cell.angle_gamma   90.00
#
_symmetry.space_group_name_H-M   'P 1'
#
loop_
_entity.id
_entity.type
_entity.pdbx_description
1 polymer ?
#
loop_
_entity_poly.entity_id
_entity_poly.type
_entity_poly.pdbx_seq_one_letter_code
_entity_poly.pdbx_strand_id
1 'polypeptide(L)'
;MVPLCLGQNAARYAKQMVVVVARRDLARKRAKQNLAFINHADPSDFPSEKAIKLSQTYYNTANLAQIEEAQKMGILDGVTTNPSLMAKENIVGDDAVIKHYKDICNIVDGDVNAEVISTDFEGMKKEGDSFAALDPKIVVKIPMTLEGIMAAKYFSSKGIKTN
;
A
#
# COMPACT_ATOMS: atom_id res chain seq x y z
N MET A 1 15.59 21.96 13.34
CA MET A 1 15.56 21.63 11.90
C MET A 1 15.63 20.11 11.83
N VAL A 2 14.49 19.43 11.62
CA VAL A 2 14.42 17.96 11.63
C VAL A 2 14.99 17.46 10.30
N PRO A 3 15.85 16.42 10.27
CA PRO A 3 16.34 15.89 9.00
C PRO A 3 15.14 15.30 8.26
N LEU A 4 14.75 15.94 7.15
CA LEU A 4 13.87 15.31 6.17
C LEU A 4 14.54 14.01 5.70
N CYS A 5 13.73 13.05 5.27
CA CYS A 5 14.00 11.63 4.97
C CYS A 5 15.12 11.33 3.94
N LEU A 6 16.30 11.94 4.08
CA LEU A 6 17.43 11.87 3.15
C LEU A 6 18.26 10.59 3.29
N GLY A 7 17.82 9.63 4.10
CA GLY A 7 18.51 8.36 4.36
C GLY A 7 17.85 7.11 3.78
N GLN A 8 16.76 7.24 3.01
CA GLN A 8 16.07 6.08 2.43
C GLN A 8 16.51 5.82 0.98
N ASN A 9 16.64 4.55 0.58
CA ASN A 9 17.12 4.11 -0.74
C ASN A 9 16.34 4.74 -1.91
N ALA A 10 15.04 4.99 -1.75
CA ALA A 10 14.21 5.64 -2.76
C ALA A 10 14.69 7.06 -3.12
N ALA A 11 15.21 7.81 -2.15
CA ALA A 11 15.74 9.16 -2.38
C ALA A 11 17.06 9.16 -3.17
N ARG A 12 17.79 8.04 -3.17
CA ARG A 12 19.10 7.90 -3.81
C ARG A 12 19.03 7.74 -5.33
N TYR A 13 17.92 7.21 -5.84
CA TYR A 13 17.72 6.91 -7.26
C TYR A 13 16.64 7.80 -7.92
N ALA A 14 16.02 8.70 -7.17
CA ALA A 14 15.00 9.60 -7.68
C ALA A 14 15.60 10.63 -8.66
N LYS A 15 15.19 10.59 -9.93
CA LYS A 15 15.59 11.59 -10.95
C LYS A 15 14.86 12.93 -10.77
N GLN A 16 13.76 12.95 -10.02
CA GLN A 16 13.04 14.16 -9.61
C GLN A 16 12.53 14.02 -8.19
N MET A 17 12.64 15.10 -7.42
CA MET A 17 12.16 15.21 -6.03
C MET A 17 10.84 15.98 -6.02
N VAL A 18 9.74 15.32 -5.70
CA VAL A 18 8.45 15.99 -5.43
C VAL A 18 8.41 16.36 -3.95
N VAL A 19 8.56 17.65 -3.64
CA VAL A 19 8.40 18.16 -2.28
C VAL A 19 6.94 18.52 -2.06
N VAL A 20 6.21 17.67 -1.33
CA VAL A 20 4.87 18.00 -0.86
C VAL A 20 4.99 18.90 0.37
N VAL A 21 4.88 20.21 0.17
CA VAL A 21 4.84 21.17 1.28
C VAL A 21 3.43 21.19 1.86
N ALA A 22 3.21 20.41 2.92
CA ALA A 22 2.01 20.55 3.75
C ALA A 22 2.12 21.85 4.56
N ARG A 23 1.58 22.93 4.00
CA ARG A 23 1.43 24.24 4.65
C ARG A 23 0.59 24.10 5.93
N ARG A 24 1.24 24.12 7.10
CA ARG A 24 0.58 23.95 8.42
C ARG A 24 -0.53 24.97 8.68
N ASP A 25 -0.40 26.16 8.12
CA ASP A 25 -1.43 27.21 8.11
C ASP A 25 -2.65 26.81 7.27
N LEU A 26 -2.45 26.17 6.11
CA LEU A 26 -3.53 25.62 5.29
C LEU A 26 -4.24 24.46 5.97
N ALA A 27 -3.52 23.59 6.67
CA ALA A 27 -4.13 22.51 7.45
C ALA A 27 -5.08 23.05 8.53
N ARG A 28 -4.66 24.12 9.25
CA ARG A 28 -5.52 24.79 10.24
C ARG A 28 -6.71 25.51 9.59
N LYS A 29 -6.50 26.21 8.46
CA LYS A 29 -7.60 26.84 7.70
C LYS A 29 -8.61 25.81 7.23
N ARG A 30 -8.14 24.68 6.70
CA ARG A 30 -8.98 23.58 6.22
C ARG A 30 -9.72 22.89 7.36
N ALA A 31 -9.07 22.66 8.51
CA ALA A 31 -9.74 22.15 9.70
C ALA A 31 -10.86 23.09 10.18
N LYS A 32 -10.61 24.41 10.18
CA LYS A 32 -11.63 25.42 10.53
C LYS A 32 -12.79 25.44 9.53
N GLN A 33 -12.50 25.31 8.23
CA GLN A 33 -13.52 25.23 7.18
C GLN A 33 -14.33 23.93 7.28
N ASN A 34 -13.68 22.80 7.57
CA ASN A 34 -14.35 21.52 7.78
C ASN A 34 -15.27 21.58 9.02
N LEU A 35 -14.82 22.19 10.12
CA LEU A 35 -15.65 22.41 11.31
C LEU A 35 -16.85 23.31 11.00
N ALA A 36 -16.64 24.39 10.24
CA ALA A 36 -17.73 25.25 9.81
C ALA A 36 -18.73 24.49 8.93
N PHE A 37 -18.25 23.65 8.00
CA PHE A 37 -19.10 22.79 7.18
C PHE A 37 -19.90 21.80 8.03
N ILE A 38 -19.25 21.05 8.93
CA ILE A 38 -19.91 20.07 9.79
C ILE A 38 -20.98 20.71 10.69
N ASN A 39 -20.70 21.90 11.24
CA ASN A 39 -21.63 22.59 12.12
C ASN A 39 -22.88 23.16 11.40
N HIS A 40 -22.85 23.28 10.07
CA HIS A 40 -23.96 23.81 9.26
C HIS A 40 -24.52 22.79 8.28
N ALA A 41 -23.93 21.60 8.19
CA ALA A 41 -24.43 20.50 7.37
C ALA A 41 -25.63 19.85 8.06
N ASP A 42 -26.67 19.58 7.29
CA ASP A 42 -27.80 18.78 7.77
C ASP A 42 -27.31 17.33 7.97
N PRO A 43 -27.64 16.65 9.07
CA PRO A 43 -27.34 15.23 9.23
C PRO A 43 -27.79 14.35 8.04
N SER A 44 -28.82 14.77 7.31
CA SER A 44 -29.29 14.12 6.08
C SER A 44 -28.43 14.42 4.83
N ASP A 45 -27.57 15.45 4.86
CA ASP A 45 -26.55 15.69 3.84
C ASP A 45 -25.44 14.63 3.89
N PHE A 46 -25.32 13.93 5.02
CA PHE A 46 -24.37 12.84 5.18
C PHE A 46 -24.99 11.52 4.72
N PRO A 47 -24.24 10.70 3.96
CA PRO A 47 -24.71 9.39 3.58
C PRO A 47 -25.07 8.54 4.82
N SER A 48 -26.16 7.77 4.75
CA SER A 48 -26.54 6.80 5.79
C SER A 48 -25.35 5.90 6.16
N GLU A 49 -25.29 5.36 7.39
CA GLU A 49 -24.20 4.50 7.93
C GLU A 49 -23.55 3.53 6.92
N LYS A 50 -24.33 2.96 6.00
CA LYS A 50 -23.84 2.09 4.91
C LYS A 50 -22.83 2.74 3.95
N ALA A 51 -22.73 4.06 3.92
CA ALA A 51 -21.89 4.82 2.99
C ALA A 51 -20.72 5.53 3.69
N ILE A 52 -20.46 5.22 4.96
CA ILE A 52 -19.25 5.66 5.67
C ILE A 52 -18.23 4.51 5.73
N LYS A 53 -17.54 4.27 4.61
CA LYS A 53 -16.19 3.69 4.65
C LYS A 53 -15.20 4.83 4.42
N LEU A 54 -15.09 5.72 5.41
CA LEU A 54 -14.39 7.00 5.27
C LEU A 54 -12.85 6.87 5.23
N SER A 55 -12.30 5.71 5.59
CA SER A 55 -10.86 5.45 5.58
C SER A 55 -10.61 3.96 5.35
N GLN A 56 -9.75 3.62 4.39
CA GLN A 56 -9.21 2.27 4.27
C GLN A 56 -7.94 2.18 5.13
N THR A 57 -7.88 1.20 6.02
CA THR A 57 -6.75 1.00 6.93
C THR A 57 -5.88 -0.15 6.44
N TYR A 58 -4.72 0.21 5.88
CA TYR A 58 -3.69 -0.75 5.51
C TYR A 58 -2.60 -0.80 6.55
N TYR A 59 -2.22 -2.01 6.96
CA TYR A 59 -1.09 -2.18 7.87
C TYR A 59 0.20 -2.49 7.10
N ASN A 60 1.26 -1.72 7.35
CA ASN A 60 2.55 -1.85 6.70
C ASN A 60 3.50 -2.73 7.53
N THR A 61 3.38 -4.05 7.38
CA THR A 61 4.18 -5.04 8.12
C THR A 61 4.28 -6.34 7.34
N ALA A 62 5.29 -7.15 7.64
CA ALA A 62 5.38 -8.55 7.20
C ALA A 62 5.23 -9.53 8.39
N ASN A 63 5.03 -9.04 9.61
CA ASN A 63 4.95 -9.89 10.80
C ASN A 63 3.53 -10.50 10.92
N LEU A 64 3.41 -11.83 10.84
CA LEU A 64 2.11 -12.51 10.85
C LEU A 64 1.34 -12.28 12.15
N ALA A 65 2.00 -12.22 13.31
CA ALA A 65 1.33 -12.00 14.59
C ALA A 65 0.66 -10.62 14.66
N GLN A 66 1.35 -9.58 14.17
CA GLN A 66 0.79 -8.23 14.06
C GLN A 66 -0.41 -8.18 13.09
N ILE A 67 -0.32 -8.91 11.98
CA ILE A 67 -1.39 -8.98 10.99
C ILE A 67 -2.61 -9.69 11.58
N GLU A 68 -2.42 -10.81 12.27
CA GLU A 68 -3.49 -11.53 12.96
C GLU A 68 -4.17 -10.66 14.03
N GLU A 69 -3.38 -9.92 14.82
CA GLU A 69 -3.93 -9.04 15.85
C GLU A 69 -4.77 -7.92 15.24
N ALA A 70 -4.26 -7.25 14.21
CA ALA A 70 -5.00 -6.19 13.52
C ALA A 70 -6.28 -6.72 12.84
N GLN A 71 -6.22 -7.92 12.27
CA GLN A 71 -7.40 -8.58 11.70
C GLN A 71 -8.43 -8.91 12.78
N LYS A 72 -8.02 -9.44 13.94
CA LYS A 72 -8.91 -9.74 15.08
C LYS A 72 -9.60 -8.49 15.64
N MET A 73 -8.93 -7.33 15.57
CA MET A 73 -9.52 -6.04 15.95
C MET A 73 -10.60 -5.55 14.95
N GLY A 74 -10.70 -6.16 13.77
CA GLY A 74 -11.67 -5.79 12.73
C GLY A 74 -11.38 -4.45 12.04
N ILE A 75 -10.14 -3.97 12.13
CA ILE A 75 -9.74 -2.66 11.60
C ILE A 75 -9.02 -2.75 10.25
N LEU A 76 -8.70 -3.96 9.76
CA LEU A 76 -7.79 -4.16 8.65
C LEU A 76 -8.54 -4.26 7.31
N ASP A 77 -8.26 -3.34 6.40
CA ASP A 77 -8.74 -3.40 5.00
C ASP A 77 -7.73 -4.07 4.06
N GLY A 78 -6.50 -4.25 4.52
CA GLY A 78 -5.43 -4.89 3.77
C GLY A 78 -4.07 -4.74 4.41
N VAL A 79 -3.08 -5.37 3.80
CA VAL A 79 -1.67 -5.31 4.22
C VAL A 79 -0.83 -4.78 3.07
N THR A 80 0.19 -4.02 3.40
CA THR A 80 1.26 -3.67 2.45
C THR A 80 2.59 -4.15 2.97
N THR A 81 3.33 -4.86 2.12
CA THR A 81 4.71 -5.27 2.42
C THR A 81 5.68 -4.49 1.53
N ASN A 82 6.96 -4.69 1.80
CA ASN A 82 8.06 -4.34 0.93
C ASN A 82 9.25 -5.26 1.25
N PRO A 83 10.30 -5.32 0.41
CA PRO A 83 11.42 -6.24 0.62
C PRO A 83 12.14 -6.04 1.95
N SER A 84 12.16 -4.80 2.47
CA SER A 84 12.82 -4.52 3.75
C SER A 84 12.04 -5.06 4.95
N LEU A 85 10.71 -5.07 4.90
CA LEU A 85 9.88 -5.68 5.93
C LEU A 85 9.97 -7.20 5.89
N MET A 86 9.95 -7.79 4.69
CA MET A 86 10.14 -9.23 4.51
C MET A 86 11.50 -9.69 5.08
N ALA A 87 12.57 -8.97 4.77
CA ALA A 87 13.91 -9.27 5.28
C ALA A 87 14.03 -9.14 6.79
N LYS A 88 13.32 -8.19 7.44
CA LYS A 88 13.31 -8.03 8.90
C LYS A 88 12.74 -9.25 9.63
N GLU A 89 11.76 -9.92 9.02
CA GLU A 89 11.18 -11.15 9.53
C GLU A 89 11.95 -12.40 9.06
N ASN A 90 13.14 -12.24 8.47
CA ASN A 90 14.00 -13.29 7.90
C ASN A 90 13.33 -14.10 6.78
N ILE A 91 12.44 -13.49 6.02
CA ILE A 91 11.78 -14.11 4.87
C ILE A 91 12.63 -13.82 3.63
N VAL A 92 13.40 -14.82 3.22
CA VAL A 92 14.35 -14.71 2.09
C VAL A 92 14.25 -15.93 1.19
N GLY A 93 14.43 -15.71 -0.12
CA GLY A 93 14.28 -16.74 -1.15
C GLY A 93 12.83 -16.93 -1.60
N ASP A 94 12.67 -17.37 -2.84
CA ASP A 94 11.39 -17.38 -3.56
C ASP A 94 10.33 -18.21 -2.83
N ASP A 95 10.67 -19.43 -2.38
CA ASP A 95 9.73 -20.33 -1.70
C ASP A 95 9.22 -19.75 -0.37
N ALA A 96 10.11 -19.12 0.41
CA ALA A 96 9.73 -18.51 1.68
C ALA A 96 8.83 -17.30 1.46
N VAL A 97 9.15 -16.46 0.47
CA VAL A 97 8.35 -15.28 0.10
C VAL A 97 6.96 -15.70 -0.38
N ILE A 98 6.88 -16.69 -1.28
CA ILE A 98 5.61 -17.22 -1.78
C ILE A 98 4.76 -17.81 -0.65
N LYS A 99 5.37 -18.62 0.22
CA LYS A 99 4.68 -19.18 1.38
C LYS A 99 4.15 -18.06 2.28
N HIS A 100 4.97 -17.05 2.54
CA HIS A 100 4.60 -15.96 3.42
C HIS A 100 3.44 -15.12 2.88
N TYR A 101 3.42 -14.82 1.59
CA TYR A 101 2.27 -14.14 0.99
C TYR A 101 0.98 -14.96 1.08
N LYS A 102 1.05 -16.28 0.89
CA LYS A 102 -0.10 -17.17 1.12
C LYS A 102 -0.57 -17.12 2.58
N ASP A 103 0.37 -17.14 3.54
CA ASP A 103 0.04 -17.04 4.96
C ASP A 103 -0.65 -15.70 5.28
N ILE A 104 -0.19 -14.57 4.73
CA ILE A 104 -0.87 -13.28 4.87
C ILE A 104 -2.27 -13.31 4.24
N CYS A 105 -2.43 -13.87 3.04
CA CYS A 105 -3.73 -13.97 2.36
C CYS A 105 -4.74 -14.86 3.11
N ASN A 106 -4.25 -15.85 3.86
CA ASN A 106 -5.09 -16.68 4.72
C ASN A 106 -5.58 -15.95 5.99
N ILE A 107 -4.84 -14.94 6.45
CA ILE A 107 -5.19 -14.16 7.65
C ILE A 107 -6.10 -12.99 7.27
N VAL A 108 -5.78 -12.26 6.20
CA VAL A 108 -6.42 -10.98 5.86
C VAL A 108 -7.57 -11.19 4.88
N ASP A 109 -8.70 -10.52 5.10
CA ASP A 109 -9.85 -10.58 4.18
C ASP A 109 -9.69 -9.65 2.95
N GLY A 110 -8.94 -8.55 3.12
CA GLY A 110 -8.71 -7.54 2.10
C GLY A 110 -7.42 -7.69 1.31
N ASP A 111 -6.98 -6.60 0.68
CA ASP A 111 -5.89 -6.61 -0.29
C ASP A 111 -4.51 -6.82 0.35
N VAL A 112 -3.64 -7.58 -0.31
CA VAL A 112 -2.26 -7.84 0.11
C VAL A 112 -1.31 -7.32 -0.96
N ASN A 113 -0.61 -6.22 -0.66
CA ASN A 113 0.28 -5.58 -1.62
C ASN A 113 1.67 -6.22 -1.57
N ALA A 114 2.01 -6.98 -2.63
CA ALA A 114 3.27 -7.69 -2.79
C ALA A 114 4.20 -6.95 -3.75
N GLU A 115 5.35 -6.47 -3.26
CA GLU A 115 6.28 -5.66 -4.04
C GLU A 115 7.24 -6.52 -4.88
N VAL A 116 7.34 -6.23 -6.18
CA VAL A 116 8.35 -6.80 -7.07
C VAL A 116 9.73 -6.23 -6.75
N ILE A 117 10.78 -7.03 -6.94
CA ILE A 117 12.18 -6.63 -6.70
C ILE A 117 12.98 -6.44 -7.98
N SER A 118 12.53 -7.06 -9.07
CA SER A 118 13.12 -6.87 -10.40
C SER A 118 13.13 -5.40 -10.81
N THR A 119 14.19 -4.99 -11.50
CA THR A 119 14.39 -3.60 -11.96
C THR A 119 14.15 -3.42 -13.45
N ASP A 120 14.03 -4.51 -14.21
CA ASP A 120 13.67 -4.53 -15.62
C ASP A 120 12.22 -4.99 -15.84
N PHE A 121 11.67 -4.62 -17.00
CA PHE A 121 10.28 -4.92 -17.35
C PHE A 121 9.95 -6.41 -17.38
N GLU A 122 10.83 -7.25 -17.92
CA GLU A 122 10.57 -8.69 -18.05
C GLU A 122 10.63 -9.41 -16.70
N GLY A 123 11.58 -9.02 -15.86
CA GLY A 123 11.66 -9.47 -14.47
C GLY A 123 10.41 -9.10 -13.66
N MET A 124 9.99 -7.83 -13.71
CA MET A 124 8.78 -7.37 -13.02
C MET A 124 7.53 -8.12 -13.49
N LYS A 125 7.43 -8.38 -14.80
CA LYS A 125 6.33 -9.14 -15.40
C LYS A 125 6.24 -10.56 -14.82
N LYS A 126 7.37 -11.26 -14.80
CA LYS A 126 7.47 -12.64 -14.31
C LYS A 126 7.15 -12.73 -12.80
N GLU A 127 7.73 -11.84 -12.00
CA GLU A 127 7.49 -11.79 -10.56
C GLU A 127 6.03 -11.45 -10.25
N GLY A 128 5.50 -10.40 -10.88
CA GLY A 128 4.12 -9.98 -10.65
C GLY A 128 3.08 -10.98 -11.12
N ASP A 129 3.28 -11.66 -12.27
CA ASP A 129 2.41 -12.76 -12.70
C ASP A 129 2.45 -13.93 -11.69
N SER A 130 3.62 -14.23 -11.13
CA SER A 130 3.78 -15.26 -10.07
C SER A 130 3.01 -14.90 -8.80
N PHE A 131 3.13 -13.65 -8.33
CA PHE A 131 2.43 -13.18 -7.14
C PHE A 131 0.91 -13.12 -7.36
N ALA A 132 0.46 -12.59 -8.49
CA ALA A 132 -0.98 -12.48 -8.81
C ALA A 132 -1.67 -13.85 -8.91
N ALA A 133 -0.92 -14.91 -9.24
CA ALA A 133 -1.45 -16.27 -9.28
C ALA A 133 -1.63 -16.92 -7.90
N LEU A 134 -1.10 -16.32 -6.81
CA LEU A 134 -1.16 -16.91 -5.47
C LEU A 134 -2.56 -16.85 -4.86
N ASP A 135 -3.22 -15.69 -4.96
CA ASP A 135 -4.52 -15.41 -4.35
C ASP A 135 -5.16 -14.16 -4.99
N PRO A 136 -6.49 -14.10 -5.19
CA PRO A 136 -7.17 -12.90 -5.72
C PRO A 136 -7.03 -11.63 -4.86
N LYS A 137 -6.62 -11.75 -3.59
CA LYS A 137 -6.31 -10.62 -2.71
C LYS A 137 -4.99 -9.93 -3.05
N ILE A 138 -4.12 -10.58 -3.83
CA ILE A 138 -2.84 -9.98 -4.18
C ILE A 138 -3.04 -8.74 -5.06
N VAL A 139 -2.31 -7.68 -4.69
CA VAL A 139 -2.09 -6.47 -5.48
C VAL A 139 -0.60 -6.38 -5.75
N VAL A 140 -0.20 -6.38 -7.02
CA VAL A 140 1.21 -6.31 -7.41
C VAL A 140 1.70 -4.88 -7.21
N LYS A 141 2.58 -4.67 -6.24
CA LYS A 141 3.13 -3.35 -5.93
C LYS A 141 4.37 -3.09 -6.78
N ILE A 142 4.36 -2.00 -7.53
CA ILE A 142 5.30 -1.72 -8.60
C ILE A 142 6.05 -0.42 -8.29
N PRO A 143 7.39 -0.42 -8.34
CA PRO A 143 8.14 0.81 -8.15
C PRO A 143 7.87 1.81 -9.29
N MET A 144 7.83 3.10 -8.96
CA MET A 144 7.61 4.18 -9.93
C MET A 144 8.85 4.42 -10.80
N THR A 145 9.06 3.57 -11.79
CA THR A 145 10.11 3.67 -12.81
C THR A 145 9.52 3.58 -14.22
N LEU A 146 10.33 3.77 -15.27
CA LEU A 146 9.87 3.61 -16.64
C LEU A 146 9.39 2.17 -16.89
N GLU A 147 10.19 1.21 -16.43
CA GLU A 147 9.92 -0.22 -16.47
C GLU A 147 8.69 -0.58 -15.64
N GLY A 148 8.53 0.05 -14.48
CA GLY A 148 7.36 -0.10 -13.63
C GLY A 148 6.07 0.40 -14.28
N ILE A 149 6.09 1.54 -14.97
CA ILE A 149 4.91 2.04 -15.71
C ILE A 149 4.53 1.07 -16.84
N MET A 150 5.52 0.50 -17.54
CA MET A 150 5.27 -0.52 -18.57
C MET A 150 4.66 -1.79 -17.95
N ALA A 151 5.18 -2.24 -16.80
CA ALA A 151 4.66 -3.38 -16.06
C ALA A 151 3.22 -3.14 -15.58
N ALA A 152 2.94 -1.97 -15.02
CA ALA A 152 1.60 -1.58 -14.57
C ALA A 152 0.59 -1.61 -15.72
N LYS A 153 0.96 -1.10 -16.90
CA LYS A 153 0.13 -1.18 -18.11
C LYS A 153 -0.14 -2.63 -18.53
N TYR A 154 0.87 -3.50 -18.46
CA TYR A 154 0.72 -4.92 -18.76
C TYR A 154 -0.23 -5.63 -17.78
N PHE A 155 -0.09 -5.40 -16.48
CA PHE A 155 -0.97 -6.02 -15.48
C PHE A 155 -2.40 -5.49 -15.58
N SER A 156 -2.56 -4.19 -15.83
CA SER A 156 -3.88 -3.58 -16.05
C SER A 156 -4.61 -4.19 -17.26
N SER A 157 -3.92 -4.48 -18.36
CA SER A 157 -4.56 -5.12 -19.54
C SER A 157 -4.99 -6.57 -19.29
N LYS A 158 -4.47 -7.20 -18.23
CA LYS A 158 -4.87 -8.54 -17.75
C LYS A 158 -5.90 -8.52 -16.61
N GLY A 159 -6.27 -7.34 -16.10
CA GLY A 159 -7.13 -7.22 -14.93
C GLY A 159 -6.44 -7.56 -13.60
N ILE A 160 -5.11 -7.59 -13.56
CA ILE A 160 -4.34 -7.79 -12.33
C ILE A 160 -4.23 -6.43 -11.61
N LYS A 161 -4.59 -6.41 -10.32
CA LYS A 161 -4.52 -5.20 -9.47
C LYS A 161 -3.06 -4.79 -9.26
N THR A 162 -2.78 -3.50 -9.37
CA THR A 162 -1.46 -2.92 -9.13
C THR A 162 -1.50 -1.75 -8.16
N ASN A 163 -0.42 -1.53 -7.42
CA ASN A 163 -0.19 -0.36 -6.56
C ASN A 163 1.14 0.32 -6.91
#